data_AF-A0ABD3Q5E1-F1
#
_entry.id   AF-A0ABD3Q5E1-F1
#
_cell.length_a   1.000
_cell.length_b   1.000
_cell.length_c   1.000
_cell.angle_alpha   90.00
_cell.angle_beta   90.00
_cell.angle_gamma   90.00
#
_symmetry.space_group_name_H-M   'P 1'
#
loop_
_entity.id
_entity.type
_entity.pdbx_description
1 polymer ?
#
loop_
_entity_poly.entity_id
_entity_poly.type
_entity_poly.pdbx_seq_one_letter_code
_entity_poly.pdbx_strand_id
1 'polypeptide(L)'
;MVHSSIVNITRWACLLLFPLALAQENVDGYNNLGRGSCIDNRGQFYSYVQRTLTFPDASTCASAECAKFGNAQSYRGFEFSVTKRCTCLFDAEKMPPVKNDASNPDYVSKNYQGVNKVVGTSGTPGATCYRIARDAGVIASTRLFYAATAITSALVYLFN
;
A
#
# COMPACT_ATOMS: atom_id res chain seq x y z
N MET A 1 -43.38 0.89 61.69
CA MET A 1 -41.92 1.12 61.72
C MET A 1 -41.22 -0.15 61.27
N VAL A 2 -40.82 -0.22 60.00
CA VAL A 2 -39.80 -1.16 59.49
C VAL A 2 -39.05 -0.37 58.42
N HIS A 3 -37.81 -0.02 58.72
CA HIS A 3 -36.87 0.60 57.79
C HIS A 3 -36.33 -0.50 56.86
N SER A 4 -36.40 -0.30 55.55
CA SER A 4 -35.59 -1.08 54.61
C SER A 4 -35.08 -0.16 53.52
N SER A 5 -33.77 0.07 53.58
CA SER A 5 -32.96 0.86 52.67
C SER A 5 -32.88 0.18 51.30
N ILE A 6 -33.29 0.88 50.25
CA ILE A 6 -33.07 0.47 48.85
C ILE A 6 -31.63 0.87 48.48
N VAL A 7 -30.80 -0.13 48.21
CA VAL A 7 -29.40 0.03 47.78
C VAL A 7 -29.37 0.50 46.32
N ASN A 8 -28.72 1.64 46.12
CA ASN A 8 -28.50 2.33 44.84
C ASN A 8 -27.47 1.56 43.98
N ILE A 9 -27.92 0.92 42.90
CA ILE A 9 -27.07 0.17 41.97
C ILE A 9 -26.68 1.04 40.76
N THR A 10 -26.07 2.19 41.01
CA THR A 10 -25.26 2.87 39.98
C THR A 10 -23.86 2.27 39.99
N ARG A 11 -23.66 1.18 39.24
CA ARG A 11 -22.32 0.62 39.00
C ARG A 11 -22.08 0.33 37.53
N TRP A 12 -21.46 1.31 36.88
CA TRP A 12 -20.31 1.15 35.97
C TRP A 12 -20.37 -0.04 35.00
N ALA A 13 -21.11 0.14 33.91
CA ALA A 13 -20.90 -0.61 32.67
C ALA A 13 -20.28 0.32 31.61
N CYS A 14 -19.12 0.91 31.90
CA CYS A 14 -18.22 1.48 30.89
C CYS A 14 -17.12 0.46 30.59
N LEU A 15 -17.51 -0.71 30.09
CA LEU A 15 -16.59 -1.73 29.62
C LEU A 15 -16.26 -1.48 28.14
N LEU A 16 -15.16 -0.77 27.94
CA LEU A 16 -14.18 -1.01 26.87
C LEU A 16 -14.71 -1.05 25.43
N LEU A 17 -15.17 0.09 24.92
CA LEU A 17 -14.92 0.43 23.52
C LEU A 17 -13.47 0.96 23.44
N PHE A 18 -12.48 0.09 23.62
CA PHE A 18 -11.15 0.38 23.11
C PHE A 18 -11.28 0.36 21.59
N PRO A 19 -11.17 1.48 20.87
CA PRO A 19 -10.92 1.37 19.45
C PRO A 19 -9.60 0.61 19.35
N LEU A 20 -9.67 -0.60 18.78
CA LEU A 20 -8.49 -1.27 18.26
C LEU A 20 -7.84 -0.25 17.34
N ALA A 21 -6.85 0.48 17.86
CA ALA A 21 -5.95 1.30 17.09
C ALA A 21 -5.19 0.29 16.23
N LEU A 22 -5.78 -0.02 15.07
CA LEU A 22 -5.16 -0.83 14.05
C LEU A 22 -3.84 -0.14 13.78
N ALA A 23 -2.75 -0.76 14.20
CA ALA A 23 -1.41 -0.30 13.90
C ALA A 23 -1.36 -0.04 12.40
N GLN A 24 -1.30 1.25 12.04
CA GLN A 24 -1.34 1.67 10.66
C GLN A 24 0.00 1.25 10.07
N GLU A 25 -0.01 0.20 9.25
CA GLU A 25 1.21 -0.31 8.63
C GLU A 25 1.83 0.81 7.80
N ASN A 26 3.02 1.22 8.19
CA ASN A 26 3.80 2.24 7.51
C ASN A 26 4.54 1.56 6.36
N VAL A 27 4.33 2.05 5.14
CA VAL A 27 4.96 1.53 3.93
C VAL A 27 5.75 2.66 3.30
N ASP A 28 7.06 2.46 3.17
CA ASP A 28 7.96 3.50 2.69
C ASP A 28 7.56 4.00 1.29
N GLY A 29 7.50 5.32 1.12
CA GLY A 29 7.04 5.95 -0.11
C GLY A 29 5.51 6.01 -0.31
N TYR A 30 4.71 5.52 0.64
CA TYR A 30 3.25 5.49 0.52
C TYR A 30 2.53 6.07 1.75
N ASN A 31 1.41 6.75 1.49
CA ASN A 31 0.47 7.12 2.52
C ASN A 31 -0.64 6.07 2.60
N ASN A 32 -0.80 5.48 3.79
CA ASN A 32 -1.92 4.60 4.09
C ASN A 32 -3.19 5.44 4.29
N LEU A 33 -4.19 5.27 3.43
CA LEU A 33 -5.47 5.99 3.48
C LEU A 33 -6.54 5.25 4.29
N GLY A 34 -6.27 4.02 4.73
CA GLY A 34 -7.17 3.20 5.52
C GLY A 34 -7.89 2.13 4.72
N ARG A 35 -8.99 1.64 5.29
CA ARG A 35 -9.73 0.47 4.79
C ARG A 35 -10.55 0.79 3.55
N GLY A 36 -10.61 -0.19 2.66
CA GLY A 36 -11.34 -0.17 1.40
C GLY A 36 -10.50 0.19 0.20
N SER A 37 -11.03 -0.12 -0.97
CA SER A 37 -10.37 0.15 -2.24
C SER A 37 -10.22 1.65 -2.48
N CYS A 38 -9.11 2.03 -3.10
CA CYS A 38 -8.74 3.38 -3.44
C CYS A 38 -9.71 3.98 -4.46
N ILE A 39 -10.10 5.23 -4.24
CA ILE A 39 -11.00 5.97 -5.13
C ILE A 39 -10.43 7.34 -5.51
N ASP A 40 -10.81 7.80 -6.70
CA ASP A 40 -10.58 9.16 -7.15
C ASP A 40 -11.61 10.15 -6.56
N ASN A 41 -11.52 11.42 -6.95
CA ASN A 41 -12.42 12.48 -6.49
C ASN A 41 -13.87 12.34 -6.94
N ARG A 42 -14.15 11.43 -7.88
CA ARG A 42 -15.49 11.09 -8.38
C ARG A 42 -16.01 9.79 -7.76
N GLY A 43 -15.27 9.20 -6.82
CA GLY A 43 -15.61 7.91 -6.22
C GLY A 43 -15.36 6.71 -7.15
N GLN A 44 -14.59 6.89 -8.23
CA GLN A 44 -14.30 5.80 -9.17
C GLN A 44 -13.09 4.99 -8.72
N PHE A 45 -13.17 3.67 -8.91
CA PHE A 45 -12.07 2.74 -8.66
C PHE A 45 -11.04 2.78 -9.79
N TYR A 46 -9.78 2.51 -9.46
CA TYR A 46 -8.69 2.43 -10.43
C TYR A 46 -8.65 1.08 -11.13
N SER A 47 -8.18 1.08 -12.38
CA SER A 47 -7.81 -0.17 -13.06
C SER A 47 -6.67 -0.83 -12.30
N TYR A 48 -6.57 -2.16 -12.34
CA TYR A 48 -5.56 -2.85 -11.56
C TYR A 48 -4.96 -4.07 -12.23
N VAL A 49 -3.73 -4.35 -11.81
CA VAL A 49 -3.08 -5.66 -11.92
C VAL A 49 -2.95 -6.23 -10.51
N GLN A 50 -3.51 -7.42 -10.29
CA GLN A 50 -3.43 -8.13 -9.02
C GLN A 50 -2.63 -9.40 -9.19
N ARG A 51 -1.62 -9.61 -8.34
CA ARG A 51 -0.85 -10.86 -8.34
C ARG A 51 -1.65 -12.00 -7.71
N THR A 52 -1.58 -13.19 -8.30
CA THR A 52 -2.32 -14.37 -7.82
C THR A 52 -1.67 -15.12 -6.66
N LEU A 53 -0.46 -14.75 -6.25
CA LEU A 53 0.18 -15.24 -5.02
C LEU A 53 -0.05 -14.28 -3.85
N THR A 54 0.25 -14.76 -2.65
CA THR A 54 0.13 -13.98 -1.41
C THR A 54 1.47 -13.41 -0.96
N PHE A 55 1.44 -12.23 -0.34
CA PHE A 55 2.60 -11.55 0.23
C PHE A 55 2.50 -11.52 1.76
N PRO A 56 3.61 -11.48 2.50
CA PRO A 56 3.57 -11.49 3.96
C PRO A 56 2.88 -10.23 4.53
N ASP A 57 3.14 -9.07 3.93
CA ASP A 57 2.73 -7.75 4.39
C ASP A 57 2.65 -6.72 3.23
N ALA A 58 2.13 -5.53 3.51
CA ALA A 58 1.92 -4.48 2.51
C ALA A 58 3.26 -3.89 2.04
N SER A 59 4.26 -3.81 2.92
CA SER A 59 5.61 -3.35 2.58
C SER A 59 6.28 -4.22 1.51
N THR A 60 6.18 -5.55 1.64
CA THR A 60 6.71 -6.51 0.67
C THR A 60 5.92 -6.47 -0.64
N CYS A 61 4.59 -6.32 -0.57
CA CYS A 61 3.77 -6.07 -1.76
C CYS A 61 4.23 -4.81 -2.53
N ALA A 62 4.44 -3.70 -1.82
CA ALA A 62 4.89 -2.46 -2.44
C ALA A 62 6.26 -2.59 -3.11
N SER A 63 7.24 -3.13 -2.38
CA SER A 63 8.65 -3.16 -2.79
C SER A 63 8.97 -4.28 -3.79
N ALA A 64 8.40 -5.47 -3.64
CA ALA A 64 8.71 -6.62 -4.49
C ALA A 64 7.83 -6.70 -5.74
N GLU A 65 6.59 -6.20 -5.67
CA GLU A 65 5.61 -6.35 -6.76
C GLU A 65 5.30 -5.02 -7.45
N CYS A 66 4.79 -4.03 -6.72
CA CYS A 66 4.33 -2.80 -7.37
C CYS A 66 5.45 -1.80 -7.70
N ALA A 67 6.63 -1.91 -7.08
CA ALA A 67 7.78 -1.02 -7.33
C ALA A 67 8.23 -0.98 -8.79
N LYS A 68 8.08 -2.09 -9.53
CA LYS A 68 8.40 -2.16 -10.98
C LYS A 68 7.56 -1.20 -11.83
N PHE A 69 6.41 -0.77 -11.33
CA PHE A 69 5.53 0.18 -11.97
C PHE A 69 5.75 1.63 -11.52
N GLY A 70 6.70 1.89 -10.62
CA GLY A 70 6.94 3.22 -10.03
C GLY A 70 7.23 4.32 -11.06
N ASN A 71 7.76 3.97 -12.23
CA ASN A 71 8.04 4.91 -13.32
C ASN A 71 6.85 5.11 -14.29
N ALA A 72 5.77 4.33 -14.17
CA ALA A 72 4.61 4.48 -15.03
C ALA A 72 3.80 5.70 -14.61
N GLN A 73 3.59 6.64 -15.52
CA GLN A 73 2.80 7.86 -15.26
C GLN A 73 1.36 7.57 -14.83
N SER A 74 0.83 6.40 -15.19
CA SER A 74 -0.50 5.94 -14.82
C SER A 74 -0.55 5.26 -13.46
N TYR A 75 0.58 4.91 -12.84
CA TYR A 75 0.62 4.25 -11.53
C TYR A 75 0.20 5.22 -10.43
N ARG A 76 -0.64 4.75 -9.50
CA ARG A 76 -1.28 5.58 -8.46
C ARG A 76 -1.06 5.11 -7.04
N GLY A 77 -0.64 3.87 -6.86
CA GLY A 77 -0.53 3.25 -5.56
C GLY A 77 -0.87 1.77 -5.63
N PHE A 78 -1.15 1.18 -4.49
CA PHE A 78 -1.54 -0.22 -4.41
C PHE A 78 -2.57 -0.46 -3.31
N GLU A 79 -3.22 -1.61 -3.39
CA GLU A 79 -4.08 -2.16 -2.36
C GLU A 79 -3.51 -3.47 -1.86
N PHE A 80 -3.50 -3.63 -0.54
CA PHE A 80 -3.16 -4.89 0.09
C PHE A 80 -4.40 -5.52 0.69
N SER A 81 -4.80 -6.69 0.18
CA SER A 81 -6.03 -7.35 0.61
C SER A 81 -5.85 -8.04 1.96
N VAL A 82 -6.96 -8.25 2.68
CA VAL A 82 -6.97 -9.08 3.90
C VAL A 82 -6.58 -10.54 3.63
N THR A 83 -6.72 -10.99 2.38
CA THR A 83 -6.26 -12.30 1.87
C THR A 83 -4.81 -12.26 1.37
N LYS A 84 -4.06 -11.20 1.71
CA LYS A 84 -2.64 -11.03 1.41
C LYS A 84 -2.30 -10.90 -0.07
N ARG A 85 -3.24 -10.44 -0.91
CA ARG A 85 -3.02 -10.20 -2.34
C ARG A 85 -2.55 -8.76 -2.58
N CYS A 86 -1.63 -8.62 -3.51
CA CYS A 86 -1.06 -7.34 -3.91
C CYS A 86 -1.72 -6.86 -5.20
N THR A 87 -2.29 -5.65 -5.17
CA THR A 87 -3.05 -5.06 -6.27
C THR A 87 -2.47 -3.71 -6.64
N CYS A 88 -1.77 -3.59 -7.76
CA CYS A 88 -1.16 -2.35 -8.23
C CYS A 88 -2.19 -1.56 -9.05
N LEU A 89 -2.33 -0.26 -8.76
CA LEU A 89 -3.41 0.59 -9.29
C LEU A 89 -2.93 1.54 -10.39
N PHE A 90 -3.75 1.68 -11.42
CA PHE A 90 -3.49 2.48 -12.60
C PHE A 90 -4.70 3.32 -13.01
N ASP A 91 -4.43 4.47 -13.65
CA ASP A 91 -5.47 5.23 -14.34
C ASP A 91 -6.26 4.35 -15.33
N ALA A 92 -7.53 4.71 -15.54
CA ALA A 92 -8.41 4.13 -16.54
C ALA A 92 -7.71 3.92 -17.88
N GLU A 93 -7.83 2.70 -18.42
CA GLU A 93 -7.29 2.29 -19.73
C GLU A 93 -5.76 2.42 -19.90
N LYS A 94 -5.02 2.77 -18.83
CA LYS A 94 -3.56 2.97 -18.85
C LYS A 94 -2.80 1.93 -18.02
N MET A 95 -3.39 0.75 -17.88
CA MET A 95 -2.75 -0.39 -17.24
C MET A 95 -1.66 -0.97 -18.15
N PRO A 96 -0.44 -1.18 -17.65
CA PRO A 96 0.62 -1.79 -18.46
C PRO A 96 0.27 -3.24 -18.79
N PRO A 97 0.72 -3.75 -19.95
CA PRO A 97 0.59 -5.17 -20.25
C PRO A 97 1.44 -5.98 -19.26
N VAL A 98 0.90 -7.10 -18.79
CA VAL A 98 1.62 -8.07 -17.97
C VAL A 98 1.65 -9.42 -18.67
N LYS A 99 2.80 -10.10 -18.62
CA LYS A 99 2.91 -11.46 -19.12
C LYS A 99 2.05 -12.36 -18.23
N ASN A 100 1.07 -13.03 -18.81
CA ASN A 100 0.13 -13.87 -18.09
C ASN A 100 -0.17 -15.14 -18.91
N ASP A 101 -0.05 -16.31 -18.28
CA ASP A 101 -0.49 -17.56 -18.88
C ASP A 101 -1.98 -17.73 -18.61
N ALA A 102 -2.78 -18.03 -19.64
CA ALA A 102 -4.22 -18.21 -19.49
C ALA A 102 -4.59 -19.46 -18.67
N SER A 103 -3.74 -20.49 -18.66
CA SER A 103 -4.00 -21.76 -17.96
C SER A 103 -3.63 -21.71 -16.48
N ASN A 104 -2.65 -20.88 -16.13
CA ASN A 104 -2.23 -20.63 -14.75
C ASN A 104 -1.87 -19.15 -14.60
N PRO A 105 -2.87 -18.27 -14.43
CA PRO A 105 -2.63 -16.85 -14.42
C PRO A 105 -1.83 -16.43 -13.19
N ASP A 106 -0.74 -15.77 -13.48
CA ASP A 106 0.13 -15.07 -12.55
C ASP A 106 -0.49 -13.75 -12.06
N TYR A 107 -1.39 -13.20 -12.89
CA TYR A 107 -2.09 -11.95 -12.65
C TYR A 107 -3.58 -12.05 -12.97
N VAL A 108 -4.37 -11.30 -12.21
CA VAL A 108 -5.75 -10.94 -12.55
C VAL A 108 -5.79 -9.45 -12.80
N SER A 109 -6.38 -9.04 -13.91
CA SER A 109 -6.46 -7.64 -14.28
C SER A 109 -7.89 -7.20 -14.55
N LYS A 110 -8.24 -5.98 -14.16
CA LYS A 110 -9.57 -5.42 -14.40
C LYS A 110 -9.48 -3.92 -14.69
N ASN A 111 -10.23 -3.48 -15.68
CA ASN A 111 -10.35 -2.08 -16.04
C ASN A 111 -11.49 -1.41 -15.25
N TYR A 112 -11.21 -0.21 -14.75
CA TYR A 112 -12.19 0.70 -14.16
C TYR A 112 -11.95 2.13 -14.68
N GLN A 113 -12.68 3.10 -14.11
CA GLN A 113 -12.80 4.48 -14.62
C GLN A 113 -12.08 5.52 -13.76
N GLY A 114 -11.39 5.10 -12.70
CA GLY A 114 -10.64 5.96 -11.79
C GLY A 114 -9.43 6.56 -12.48
N VAL A 115 -9.21 7.85 -12.25
CA VAL A 115 -8.13 8.61 -12.88
C VAL A 115 -7.49 9.58 -11.89
N ASN A 116 -6.28 10.05 -12.22
CA ASN A 116 -5.58 11.07 -11.45
C ASN A 116 -5.35 10.63 -9.99
N LYS A 117 -5.32 11.60 -9.06
CA LYS A 117 -4.91 11.39 -7.67
C LYS A 117 -5.90 10.54 -6.87
N VAL A 118 -5.38 9.58 -6.11
CA VAL A 118 -6.13 8.87 -5.07
C VAL A 118 -6.45 9.84 -3.93
N VAL A 119 -7.74 10.08 -3.67
CA VAL A 119 -8.17 11.04 -2.64
C VAL A 119 -8.74 10.38 -1.40
N GLY A 120 -9.16 9.12 -1.49
CA GLY A 120 -9.77 8.41 -0.37
C GLY A 120 -9.98 6.93 -0.64
N THR A 121 -10.84 6.32 0.16
CA THR A 121 -11.20 4.92 0.06
C THR A 121 -12.72 4.76 0.01
N SER A 122 -13.18 3.62 -0.50
CA SER A 122 -14.60 3.24 -0.48
C SER A 122 -15.13 2.85 0.90
N GLY A 123 -14.27 2.70 1.91
CA GLY A 123 -14.63 2.21 3.24
C GLY A 123 -15.08 0.74 3.31
N THR A 124 -15.24 0.05 2.18
CA THR A 124 -15.69 -1.34 2.13
C THR A 124 -14.58 -2.27 2.63
N PRO A 125 -14.83 -3.15 3.62
CA PRO A 125 -13.80 -4.09 4.09
C PRO A 125 -13.31 -5.02 2.97
N GLY A 126 -12.02 -5.32 2.95
CA GLY A 126 -11.44 -6.29 2.00
C GLY A 126 -10.01 -5.97 1.58
N ALA A 127 -9.63 -4.69 1.62
CA ALA A 127 -8.26 -4.24 1.38
C ALA A 127 -7.93 -2.96 2.15
N THR A 128 -6.65 -2.60 2.17
CA THR A 128 -6.14 -1.33 2.66
C THR A 128 -5.54 -0.56 1.49
N CYS A 129 -5.88 0.72 1.36
CA CYS A 129 -5.44 1.57 0.27
C CYS A 129 -4.16 2.34 0.62
N TYR A 130 -3.16 2.28 -0.27
CA TYR A 130 -1.90 2.98 -0.14
C TYR A 130 -1.65 3.84 -1.38
N ARG A 131 -1.63 5.16 -1.23
CA ARG A 131 -1.30 6.07 -2.33
C ARG A 131 0.18 6.44 -2.30
N ILE A 132 0.77 6.70 -3.47
CA ILE A 132 2.14 7.23 -3.55
C ILE A 132 2.23 8.55 -2.77
N ALA A 133 3.19 8.66 -1.87
CA ALA A 133 3.53 9.91 -1.19
C ALA A 133 4.33 10.78 -2.18
N ARG A 134 3.73 11.84 -2.71
CA ARG A 134 4.41 12.73 -3.67
C ARG A 134 5.59 13.52 -3.08
N ASP A 135 5.82 13.41 -1.77
CA ASP A 135 6.97 13.99 -1.06
C ASP A 135 8.03 12.95 -0.69
N ALA A 136 7.80 11.66 -0.97
CA ALA A 136 8.88 10.68 -0.92
C ALA A 136 9.68 10.83 -2.22
N GLY A 137 10.85 11.45 -2.12
CA GLY A 137 11.83 11.58 -3.18
C GLY A 137 12.34 10.23 -3.68
N VAL A 138 11.48 9.47 -4.37
CA VAL A 138 11.84 8.32 -5.19
C VAL A 138 11.97 8.80 -6.65
N ILE A 139 12.75 9.87 -6.82
CA ILE A 139 13.69 9.90 -7.93
C ILE A 139 14.82 8.98 -7.48
N ALA A 140 14.78 7.73 -7.93
CA ALA A 140 15.96 6.92 -8.17
C ALA A 140 17.13 7.09 -7.17
N SER A 141 16.96 6.66 -5.91
CA SER A 141 18.12 6.29 -5.08
C SER A 141 18.87 5.05 -5.64
N THR A 142 18.33 4.42 -6.69
CA THR A 142 18.92 3.28 -7.41
C THR A 142 20.10 3.65 -8.34
N ARG A 143 20.65 4.87 -8.31
CA ARG A 143 21.87 5.24 -9.05
C ARG A 143 23.09 5.58 -8.19
N LEU A 144 23.04 5.41 -6.87
CA LEU A 144 24.16 5.83 -5.99
C LEU A 144 24.85 4.71 -5.19
N PHE A 145 24.45 3.45 -5.33
CA PHE A 145 25.06 2.34 -4.57
C PHE A 145 25.89 1.33 -5.40
N TYR A 146 26.14 1.60 -6.68
CA TYR A 146 27.01 0.75 -7.54
C TYR A 146 28.12 1.53 -8.28
N ALA A 147 28.60 2.66 -7.74
CA ALA A 147 29.69 3.43 -8.35
C ALA A 147 30.66 4.08 -7.33
N ALA A 148 30.97 3.39 -6.23
CA ALA A 148 31.97 3.85 -5.26
C ALA A 148 32.95 2.75 -4.79
N THR A 149 33.25 1.78 -5.66
CA THR A 149 34.38 0.86 -5.46
C THR A 149 35.19 0.72 -6.76
N ALA A 150 35.71 1.84 -7.25
CA ALA A 150 36.83 1.86 -8.17
C ALA A 150 37.51 3.22 -8.02
N ILE A 151 38.63 3.24 -7.29
CA ILE A 151 39.82 4.12 -7.37
C ILE A 151 40.42 4.16 -5.95
N THR A 152 41.02 3.05 -5.52
CA THR A 152 42.05 3.04 -4.46
C THR A 152 43.03 1.92 -4.80
N SER A 153 43.77 2.07 -5.89
CA SER A 153 44.92 1.20 -6.21
C SER A 153 45.75 1.75 -7.38
N ALA A 154 46.10 3.04 -7.35
CA ALA A 154 47.04 3.61 -8.32
C ALA A 154 47.93 4.75 -7.79
N LEU A 155 48.19 4.84 -6.47
CA LEU A 155 49.09 5.85 -5.90
C LEU A 155 50.21 5.30 -4.99
N VAL A 156 50.38 3.97 -4.90
CA VAL A 156 51.47 3.36 -4.11
C VAL A 156 52.73 3.06 -4.95
N TYR A 157 52.68 3.18 -6.28
CA TYR A 157 53.81 2.85 -7.17
C TYR A 157 54.63 4.05 -7.68
N LEU A 158 54.44 5.27 -7.16
CA LEU A 158 55.23 6.45 -7.57
C LEU A 158 56.06 7.08 -6.44
N PHE A 159 56.13 6.47 -5.26
CA PHE A 159 57.05 6.87 -4.20
C PHE A 159 57.71 5.65 -3.53
N ASN A 160 58.56 4.97 -4.29
CA ASN A 160 59.80 4.34 -3.82
C ASN A 160 60.70 4.07 -5.01
#